data_AF-A0A925RS40-F1
#
_entry.id   AF-A0A925RS40-F1
#
_cell.length_a   1.000
_cell.length_b   1.000
_cell.length_c   1.000
_cell.angle_alpha   90.00
_cell.angle_beta   90.00
_cell.angle_gamma   90.00
#
_symmetry.space_group_name_H-M   'P 1'
#
loop_
_entity.id
_entity.type
_entity.pdbx_description
1 polymer ?
#
loop_
_entity_poly.entity_id
_entity_poly.type
_entity_poly.pdbx_seq_one_letter_code
_entity_poly.pdbx_strand_id
1 'polypeptide(L)'
;MFRIIRYIIILVAFMLGLFFLHKNSEWFQDKIETTKLFFKTIGSDTKVSPDDIYNQINNQDFTGRLATTTKTSVKSYTSSTVEKPKVATAKISIDGIIYYTNIEREKAGLKPLAKNIKLNKSASAKTDDMFKNQYFEHTSPDGQTAADLVKQYDYKFQIVGENLALGIFDTDKSLVQAWMNSPAHKANILNSKYTEIGAAVGIGDYKSQRQWMAVQHFGKPLPECKEIDGVGQKNIDTEKLSLEAEGRELQKMAGVIESDSSTSKGYIDTYNARVSEYNDRLNKLRDTIAAFNKTIVEYNACVKK
;
A
#
# COMPACT_ATOMS: atom_id res chain seq x y z
N MET A 1 -35.34 -66.25 -1.33
CA MET A 1 -36.12 -65.13 -1.90
C MET A 1 -35.18 -63.92 -1.97
N PHE A 2 -34.29 -63.82 -2.95
CA PHE A 2 -34.44 -63.34 -4.34
C PHE A 2 -34.12 -61.83 -4.50
N ARG A 3 -33.14 -61.57 -5.39
CA ARG A 3 -32.72 -60.29 -6.03
C ARG A 3 -31.79 -59.35 -5.21
N ILE A 4 -30.64 -58.82 -5.69
CA ILE A 4 -30.02 -58.51 -7.03
C ILE A 4 -30.13 -57.02 -7.44
N ILE A 5 -29.00 -56.30 -7.33
CA ILE A 5 -28.41 -55.27 -8.24
C ILE A 5 -29.23 -53.99 -8.58
N ARG A 6 -28.68 -52.77 -8.32
CA ARG A 6 -28.06 -51.88 -9.36
C ARG A 6 -27.40 -50.57 -8.85
N TYR A 7 -26.37 -50.14 -9.58
CA TYR A 7 -25.72 -48.82 -9.55
C TYR A 7 -26.41 -47.79 -10.48
N ILE A 8 -26.25 -46.48 -10.21
CA ILE A 8 -26.12 -45.31 -11.13
C ILE A 8 -26.01 -44.04 -10.24
N ILE A 9 -25.13 -43.02 -10.33
CA ILE A 9 -23.99 -42.60 -11.20
C ILE A 9 -24.27 -41.53 -12.31
N ILE A 10 -23.78 -40.29 -12.03
CA ILE A 10 -23.18 -39.25 -12.91
C ILE A 10 -24.00 -38.07 -13.55
N LEU A 11 -23.56 -36.83 -13.21
CA LEU A 11 -23.58 -35.52 -13.93
C LEU A 11 -24.94 -34.84 -14.31
N VAL A 12 -25.09 -33.50 -14.42
CA VAL A 12 -24.23 -32.31 -14.16
C VAL A 12 -25.08 -31.06 -13.89
N ALA A 13 -24.62 -30.16 -13.02
CA ALA A 13 -24.89 -28.71 -13.08
C ALA A 13 -23.80 -27.94 -12.30
N PHE A 14 -22.61 -27.85 -12.90
CA PHE A 14 -21.52 -27.00 -12.39
C PHE A 14 -21.76 -25.56 -12.86
N MET A 15 -21.90 -24.59 -11.95
CA MET A 15 -21.27 -23.26 -12.00
C MET A 15 -21.98 -22.21 -11.11
N LEU A 16 -21.16 -21.43 -10.40
CA LEU A 16 -21.48 -20.25 -9.59
C LEU A 16 -22.33 -20.52 -8.32
N GLY A 17 -21.88 -20.20 -7.11
CA GLY A 17 -20.56 -19.69 -6.73
C GLY A 17 -20.60 -18.90 -5.42
N LEU A 18 -19.94 -19.44 -4.39
CA LEU A 18 -19.59 -18.78 -3.13
C LEU A 18 -20.76 -18.42 -2.19
N PHE A 19 -20.40 -18.33 -0.90
CA PHE A 19 -21.20 -17.88 0.24
C PHE A 19 -22.28 -18.82 0.82
N PHE A 20 -21.97 -19.29 2.04
CA PHE A 20 -22.86 -19.77 3.11
C PHE A 20 -23.47 -21.18 3.00
N LEU A 21 -23.83 -21.70 4.19
CA LEU A 21 -24.33 -23.05 4.53
C LEU A 21 -23.23 -24.14 4.69
N HIS A 22 -23.22 -24.97 5.75
CA HIS A 22 -24.04 -24.99 6.97
C HIS A 22 -23.29 -25.65 8.15
N LYS A 23 -23.77 -25.41 9.39
CA LYS A 23 -23.29 -26.04 10.62
C LYS A 23 -23.65 -27.53 10.71
N ASN A 24 -22.89 -28.25 11.55
CA ASN A 24 -23.26 -29.41 12.37
C ASN A 24 -24.13 -30.51 11.73
N SER A 25 -23.52 -31.69 11.48
CA SER A 25 -24.26 -32.96 11.48
C SER A 25 -24.29 -33.56 12.90
N GLU A 26 -25.47 -34.00 13.34
CA GLU A 26 -25.69 -34.50 14.73
C GLU A 26 -24.89 -35.77 15.05
N TRP A 27 -24.47 -36.51 14.02
CA TRP A 27 -23.51 -37.62 14.08
C TRP A 27 -22.20 -37.28 14.82
N PHE A 28 -21.79 -36.01 14.83
CA PHE A 28 -20.57 -35.59 15.53
C PHE A 28 -20.71 -35.53 17.06
N GLN A 29 -21.92 -35.36 17.61
CA GLN A 29 -22.12 -35.19 19.06
C GLN A 29 -22.02 -36.52 19.82
N ASP A 30 -22.47 -37.62 19.21
CA ASP A 30 -22.37 -38.98 19.76
C ASP A 30 -20.90 -39.40 19.97
N LYS A 31 -20.04 -39.09 18.98
CA LYS A 31 -18.59 -39.25 19.08
C LYS A 31 -17.97 -38.42 20.22
N ILE A 32 -18.46 -37.21 20.48
CA ILE A 32 -17.93 -36.29 21.51
C ILE A 32 -18.18 -36.79 22.95
N GLU A 33 -19.29 -37.49 23.23
CA GLU A 33 -19.49 -38.07 24.57
C GLU A 33 -18.56 -39.25 24.83
N THR A 34 -18.32 -40.10 23.84
CA THR A 34 -17.38 -41.23 23.99
C THR A 34 -15.93 -40.78 24.24
N THR A 35 -15.49 -39.66 23.65
CA THR A 35 -14.14 -39.11 23.90
C THR A 35 -13.98 -38.61 25.34
N LYS A 36 -15.02 -37.98 25.93
CA LYS A 36 -14.96 -37.46 27.31
C LYS A 36 -14.75 -38.54 28.37
N LEU A 37 -15.23 -39.78 28.14
CA LEU A 37 -15.00 -40.88 29.08
C LEU A 37 -13.53 -41.36 29.08
N PHE A 38 -12.85 -41.29 27.93
CA PHE A 38 -11.49 -41.81 27.75
C PHE A 38 -10.45 -41.00 28.53
N PHE A 39 -10.53 -39.66 28.44
CA PHE A 39 -9.61 -38.73 29.12
C PHE A 39 -9.68 -38.75 30.65
N LYS A 40 -10.70 -39.38 31.26
CA LYS A 40 -10.75 -39.58 32.71
C LYS A 40 -9.81 -40.71 33.21
N THR A 41 -9.34 -41.57 32.30
CA THR A 41 -8.69 -42.84 32.66
C THR A 41 -7.20 -42.89 32.28
N ILE A 42 -6.72 -41.99 31.42
CA ILE A 42 -5.29 -41.90 31.05
C ILE A 42 -4.68 -40.67 31.70
N GLY A 43 -3.88 -40.89 32.75
CA GLY A 43 -3.21 -39.82 33.51
C GLY A 43 -2.04 -39.20 32.76
N SER A 44 -2.30 -38.24 31.87
CA SER A 44 -1.30 -37.30 31.32
C SER A 44 -1.97 -35.98 30.94
N ASP A 45 -1.41 -34.85 31.40
CA ASP A 45 -2.02 -33.51 31.41
C ASP A 45 -2.06 -32.78 30.03
N THR A 46 -2.26 -33.51 28.92
CA THR A 46 -2.38 -32.93 27.56
C THR A 46 -3.78 -32.35 27.32
N LYS A 47 -4.03 -31.16 27.90
CA LYS A 47 -5.34 -30.47 27.96
C LYS A 47 -5.94 -29.95 26.64
N VAL A 48 -5.41 -30.27 25.47
CA VAL A 48 -5.88 -29.66 24.21
C VAL A 48 -5.94 -30.68 23.08
N SER A 49 -7.10 -30.78 22.40
CA SER A 49 -7.29 -31.63 21.23
C SER A 49 -6.59 -31.05 20.00
N PRO A 50 -6.01 -31.89 19.11
CA PRO A 50 -5.56 -31.45 17.78
C PRO A 50 -6.64 -30.71 16.98
N ASP A 51 -7.91 -31.04 17.18
CA ASP A 51 -9.03 -30.40 16.47
C ASP A 51 -9.39 -29.01 17.06
N ASP A 52 -9.28 -28.81 18.38
CA ASP A 52 -9.43 -27.48 19.01
C ASP A 52 -8.36 -26.51 18.47
N ILE A 53 -7.19 -27.07 18.20
CA ILE A 53 -5.98 -26.38 17.74
C ILE A 53 -6.06 -26.02 16.26
N TYR A 54 -6.47 -26.94 15.38
CA TYR A 54 -6.65 -26.68 13.95
C TYR A 54 -7.70 -25.57 13.70
N ASN A 55 -8.80 -25.61 14.44
CA ASN A 55 -9.87 -24.61 14.34
C ASN A 55 -9.45 -23.20 14.83
N GLN A 56 -8.45 -23.07 15.70
CA GLN A 56 -7.94 -21.75 16.11
C GLN A 56 -7.13 -21.05 15.01
N ILE A 57 -6.57 -21.78 14.04
CA ILE A 57 -5.71 -21.22 12.98
C ILE A 57 -6.46 -20.93 11.69
N ASN A 58 -7.45 -21.74 11.32
CA ASN A 58 -8.33 -21.41 10.20
C ASN A 58 -9.25 -20.20 10.48
N ASN A 59 -9.32 -19.73 11.74
CA ASN A 59 -9.93 -18.45 12.11
C ASN A 59 -8.92 -17.27 12.19
N GLN A 60 -7.62 -17.51 11.94
CA GLN A 60 -6.58 -16.47 11.85
C GLN A 60 -6.39 -16.07 10.37
N ASP A 61 -7.39 -15.42 9.81
CA ASP A 61 -7.30 -14.81 8.48
C ASP A 61 -6.19 -13.73 8.42
N PHE A 62 -5.61 -13.52 7.24
CA PHE A 62 -4.73 -12.38 7.01
C PHE A 62 -5.54 -11.08 7.09
N THR A 63 -5.41 -10.35 8.21
CA THR A 63 -6.25 -9.19 8.54
C THR A 63 -5.90 -7.97 7.68
N GLY A 64 -6.38 -7.94 6.45
CA GLY A 64 -6.32 -6.78 5.56
C GLY A 64 -5.89 -7.14 4.14
N ARG A 65 -6.78 -6.91 3.17
CA ARG A 65 -6.42 -6.90 1.74
C ARG A 65 -5.37 -5.81 1.49
N LEU A 66 -4.30 -6.14 0.77
CA LEU A 66 -3.27 -5.17 0.36
C LEU A 66 -3.93 -3.99 -0.39
N ALA A 67 -3.63 -2.77 0.05
CA ALA A 67 -4.20 -1.56 -0.54
C ALA A 67 -3.68 -1.35 -1.97
N THR A 68 -4.53 -1.59 -2.97
CA THR A 68 -4.20 -1.35 -4.38
C THR A 68 -4.22 0.15 -4.69
N THR A 69 -3.08 0.73 -5.07
CA THR A 69 -2.97 2.15 -5.39
C THR A 69 -3.54 2.46 -6.78
N THR A 70 -4.79 2.94 -6.81
CA THR A 70 -5.44 3.40 -8.04
C THR A 70 -4.83 4.72 -8.50
N LYS A 71 -4.25 4.76 -9.72
CA LYS A 71 -3.86 6.01 -10.37
C LYS A 71 -5.11 6.80 -10.74
N THR A 72 -5.12 8.13 -10.58
CA THR A 72 -6.24 8.98 -11.03
C THR A 72 -5.74 10.32 -11.57
N SER A 73 -6.46 10.77 -12.59
CA SER A 73 -6.25 11.90 -13.53
C SER A 73 -5.59 13.18 -13.03
N VAL A 74 -4.74 13.73 -13.91
CA VAL A 74 -4.41 15.17 -13.98
C VAL A 74 -5.51 15.86 -14.81
N LYS A 75 -5.95 17.05 -14.39
CA LYS A 75 -6.80 17.94 -15.21
C LYS A 75 -5.94 19.08 -15.75
N SER A 76 -5.87 19.22 -17.07
CA SER A 76 -5.28 20.38 -17.74
C SER A 76 -6.31 21.48 -17.94
N TYR A 77 -5.89 22.74 -17.77
CA TYR A 77 -6.62 23.94 -18.18
C TYR A 77 -5.64 24.93 -18.81
N THR A 78 -6.09 25.68 -19.81
CA THR A 78 -5.29 26.62 -20.60
C THR A 78 -5.70 28.07 -20.34
N SER A 79 -4.77 29.01 -20.57
CA SER A 79 -4.95 30.15 -21.50
C SER A 79 -4.42 31.52 -21.03
N SER A 80 -3.81 32.21 -22.00
CA SER A 80 -3.86 33.66 -22.26
C SER A 80 -2.91 34.66 -21.58
N THR A 81 -2.69 35.72 -22.35
CA THR A 81 -1.62 36.73 -22.33
C THR A 81 -2.14 38.13 -21.97
N VAL A 82 -1.26 39.08 -21.60
CA VAL A 82 -1.16 40.45 -22.18
C VAL A 82 0.00 41.27 -21.54
N GLU A 83 0.71 41.98 -22.44
CA GLU A 83 1.72 43.08 -22.38
C GLU A 83 2.61 43.53 -21.17
N LYS A 84 3.52 44.44 -21.54
CA LYS A 84 4.87 44.82 -21.03
C LYS A 84 4.84 45.97 -20.00
N PRO A 85 5.86 46.13 -19.12
CA PRO A 85 7.09 46.83 -19.56
C PRO A 85 8.45 46.44 -18.90
N LYS A 86 9.49 46.32 -19.74
CA LYS A 86 10.94 46.54 -19.52
C LYS A 86 11.57 46.19 -18.14
N VAL A 87 12.27 45.06 -18.08
CA VAL A 87 13.01 44.53 -16.92
C VAL A 87 14.13 45.46 -16.40
N ALA A 88 14.12 45.73 -15.09
CA ALA A 88 15.31 46.11 -14.31
C ALA A 88 15.90 44.87 -13.60
N THR A 89 17.18 44.93 -13.20
CA THR A 89 17.97 43.75 -12.76
C THR A 89 17.61 43.22 -11.37
N ALA A 90 16.45 42.56 -11.26
CA ALA A 90 16.02 41.81 -10.10
C ALA A 90 16.85 40.52 -9.91
N LYS A 91 17.28 40.23 -8.67
CA LYS A 91 17.79 38.90 -8.29
C LYS A 91 16.65 38.05 -7.72
N ILE A 92 15.77 37.58 -8.59
CA ILE A 92 14.78 36.55 -8.22
C ILE A 92 15.51 35.23 -8.05
N SER A 93 15.13 34.44 -7.04
CA SER A 93 15.82 33.22 -6.63
C SER A 93 14.85 32.11 -6.26
N ILE A 94 15.27 30.86 -6.45
CA ILE A 94 14.49 29.67 -6.08
C ILE A 94 14.13 29.70 -4.58
N ASP A 95 15.09 30.05 -3.72
CA ASP A 95 14.89 30.09 -2.28
C ASP A 95 13.99 31.26 -1.84
N GLY A 96 14.08 32.42 -2.48
CA GLY A 96 13.17 33.54 -2.25
C GLY A 96 11.74 33.23 -2.66
N ILE A 97 11.53 32.61 -3.82
CA ILE A 97 10.20 32.13 -4.27
C ILE A 97 9.60 31.16 -3.24
N ILE A 98 10.36 30.16 -2.79
CA ILE A 98 9.91 29.17 -1.81
C ILE A 98 9.62 29.83 -0.45
N TYR A 99 10.48 30.75 0.00
CA TYR A 99 10.29 31.52 1.23
C TYR A 99 8.97 32.30 1.21
N TYR A 100 8.74 33.15 0.21
CA TYR A 100 7.50 33.93 0.14
C TYR A 100 6.25 33.05 -0.07
N THR A 101 6.37 31.93 -0.78
CA THR A 101 5.28 30.95 -0.89
C THR A 101 4.90 30.36 0.48
N ASN A 102 5.90 30.07 1.32
CA ASN A 102 5.68 29.55 2.66
C ASN A 102 5.11 30.61 3.63
N ILE A 103 5.48 31.88 3.49
CA ILE A 103 4.84 33.00 4.22
C ILE A 103 3.33 33.07 3.91
N GLU A 104 2.93 32.91 2.65
CA GLU A 104 1.51 32.92 2.27
C GLU A 104 0.74 31.69 2.78
N ARG A 105 1.41 30.54 2.89
CA ARG A 105 0.84 29.34 3.52
C ARG A 105 0.69 29.48 5.02
N GLU A 106 1.68 30.05 5.70
CA GLU A 106 1.65 30.29 7.15
C GLU A 106 0.51 31.25 7.53
N LYS A 107 0.33 32.33 6.77
CA LYS A 107 -0.85 33.24 6.91
C LYS A 107 -2.20 32.53 6.78
N ALA A 108 -2.26 31.43 6.04
CA ALA A 108 -3.44 30.60 5.85
C ALA A 108 -3.55 29.45 6.88
N GLY A 109 -2.67 29.39 7.89
CA GLY A 109 -2.64 28.31 8.88
C GLY A 109 -2.12 26.97 8.35
N LEU A 110 -1.45 26.97 7.19
CA LEU A 110 -0.91 25.77 6.56
C LEU A 110 0.57 25.58 6.89
N LYS A 111 1.00 24.31 6.96
CA LYS A 111 2.42 23.98 7.12
C LYS A 111 3.24 24.46 5.91
N PRO A 112 4.47 24.96 6.14
CA PRO A 112 5.40 25.28 5.06
C PRO A 112 5.74 24.02 4.25
N LEU A 113 5.97 24.21 2.96
CA LEU A 113 6.42 23.17 2.04
C LEU A 113 7.93 23.01 2.14
N ALA A 114 8.40 21.76 2.18
CA ALA A 114 9.83 21.45 2.14
C ALA A 114 10.38 21.63 0.72
N LYS A 115 11.56 22.26 0.59
CA LYS A 115 12.26 22.40 -0.69
C LYS A 115 12.75 21.03 -1.18
N ASN A 116 12.34 20.61 -2.37
CA ASN A 116 12.79 19.36 -3.00
C ASN A 116 13.63 19.64 -4.25
N ILE A 117 14.86 19.11 -4.27
CA ILE A 117 15.83 19.32 -5.36
C ILE A 117 15.37 18.68 -6.68
N LYS A 118 14.63 17.56 -6.65
CA LYS A 118 14.06 16.93 -7.85
C LYS A 118 12.99 17.82 -8.49
N LEU A 119 12.13 18.42 -7.67
CA LEU A 119 11.14 19.39 -8.13
C LEU A 119 11.79 20.68 -8.66
N ASN A 120 12.90 21.16 -8.06
CA ASN A 120 13.68 22.28 -8.63
C ASN A 120 14.19 21.93 -10.03
N LYS A 121 14.83 20.76 -10.21
CA LYS A 121 15.33 20.32 -11.53
C LYS A 121 14.20 20.22 -12.57
N SER A 122 13.05 19.71 -12.17
CA SER A 122 11.86 19.61 -13.03
C SER A 122 11.32 20.99 -13.42
N ALA A 123 11.25 21.93 -12.47
CA ALA A 123 10.83 23.31 -12.73
C ALA A 123 11.84 24.05 -13.64
N SER A 124 13.14 23.82 -13.47
CA SER A 124 14.19 24.37 -14.34
C SER A 124 14.03 23.85 -15.77
N ALA A 125 13.90 22.53 -15.94
CA ALA A 125 13.69 21.93 -17.26
C ALA A 125 12.44 22.47 -17.96
N LYS A 126 11.34 22.69 -17.23
CA LYS A 126 10.12 23.31 -17.77
C LYS A 126 10.36 24.76 -18.22
N THR A 127 11.15 25.52 -17.44
CA THR A 127 11.51 26.91 -17.76
C THR A 127 12.38 26.97 -19.02
N ASP A 128 13.41 26.12 -19.08
CA ASP A 128 14.32 26.02 -20.22
C ASP A 128 13.58 25.57 -21.50
N ASP A 129 12.66 24.62 -21.38
CA ASP A 129 11.83 24.14 -22.49
C ASP A 129 10.87 25.22 -23.02
N MET A 130 10.18 25.96 -22.14
CA MET A 130 9.31 27.08 -22.53
C MET A 130 10.08 28.20 -23.25
N PHE A 131 11.29 28.55 -22.79
CA PHE A 131 12.15 29.48 -23.51
C PHE A 131 12.65 28.91 -24.84
N LYS A 132 13.17 27.68 -24.86
CA LYS A 132 13.72 27.05 -26.07
C LYS A 132 12.68 26.92 -27.18
N ASN A 133 11.48 26.46 -26.83
CA ASN A 133 10.40 26.17 -27.76
C ASN A 133 9.36 27.32 -27.87
N GLN A 134 9.65 28.49 -27.26
CA GLN A 134 8.89 29.75 -27.39
C GLN A 134 7.38 29.65 -27.09
N TYR A 135 7.01 28.78 -26.15
CA TYR A 135 5.63 28.57 -25.70
C TYR A 135 5.47 28.91 -24.21
N PHE A 136 4.23 29.00 -23.72
CA PHE A 136 3.94 29.24 -22.30
C PHE A 136 2.63 28.55 -21.90
N GLU A 137 2.71 27.24 -21.67
CA GLU A 137 1.57 26.37 -21.36
C GLU A 137 1.97 25.25 -20.38
N HIS A 138 1.00 24.72 -19.63
CA HIS A 138 1.22 23.62 -18.68
C HIS A 138 1.67 22.33 -19.37
N THR A 139 1.01 21.99 -20.48
CA THR A 139 1.44 20.91 -21.38
C THR A 139 2.37 21.48 -22.43
N SER A 140 3.48 20.79 -22.73
CA SER A 140 4.40 21.18 -23.81
C SER A 140 3.83 20.83 -25.20
N PRO A 141 4.40 21.36 -26.30
CA PRO A 141 3.97 21.03 -27.66
C PRO A 141 4.08 19.55 -28.03
N ASP A 142 4.96 18.78 -27.38
CA ASP A 142 5.09 17.31 -27.53
C ASP A 142 4.20 16.51 -26.56
N GLY A 143 3.31 17.17 -25.81
CA GLY A 143 2.31 16.56 -24.95
C GLY A 143 2.76 16.24 -23.51
N GLN A 144 4.00 16.59 -23.15
CA GLN A 144 4.55 16.35 -21.81
C GLN A 144 3.86 17.24 -20.76
N THR A 145 3.44 16.65 -19.65
CA THR A 145 2.86 17.38 -18.52
C THR A 145 3.88 17.56 -17.39
N ALA A 146 3.63 18.48 -16.45
CA ALA A 146 4.40 18.57 -15.20
C ALA A 146 4.47 17.20 -14.46
N ALA A 147 3.41 16.40 -14.53
CA ALA A 147 3.36 15.06 -13.96
C ALA A 147 4.24 14.04 -14.67
N ASP A 148 4.68 14.30 -15.91
CA ASP A 148 5.63 13.46 -16.63
C ASP A 148 7.06 13.95 -16.45
N LEU A 149 7.25 15.27 -16.46
CA LEU A 149 8.56 15.89 -16.25
C LEU A 149 9.12 15.60 -14.86
N VAL A 150 8.33 15.67 -13.78
CA VAL A 150 8.84 15.32 -12.45
C VAL A 150 9.22 13.84 -12.32
N LYS A 151 8.59 12.93 -13.10
CA LYS A 151 8.99 11.50 -13.14
C LYS A 151 10.37 11.33 -13.77
N GLN A 152 10.70 12.12 -14.79
CA GLN A 152 12.02 12.10 -15.44
C GLN A 152 13.15 12.51 -14.48
N TYR A 153 12.83 13.24 -13.40
CA TYR A 153 13.75 13.59 -12.30
C TYR A 153 13.61 12.68 -11.07
N ASP A 154 13.12 11.46 -11.24
CA ASP A 154 12.91 10.44 -10.20
C ASP A 154 12.02 10.90 -9.03
N TYR A 155 11.11 11.86 -9.26
CA TYR A 155 10.14 12.26 -8.25
C TYR A 155 8.94 11.32 -8.28
N LYS A 156 8.87 10.42 -7.30
CA LYS A 156 7.72 9.53 -7.08
C LYS A 156 6.67 10.27 -6.26
N PHE A 157 5.46 10.45 -6.77
CA PHE A 157 4.43 11.31 -6.15
C PHE A 157 3.04 10.68 -6.08
N GLN A 158 2.27 11.06 -5.06
CA GLN A 158 0.83 10.80 -4.96
C GLN A 158 0.05 11.84 -5.77
N ILE A 159 0.41 13.12 -5.62
CA ILE A 159 -0.13 14.25 -6.36
C ILE A 159 0.98 15.25 -6.67
N VAL A 160 0.80 15.99 -7.75
CA VAL A 160 1.63 17.14 -8.14
C VAL A 160 0.76 18.33 -8.50
N GLY A 161 1.35 19.51 -8.62
CA GLY A 161 0.71 20.72 -9.13
C GLY A 161 1.73 21.63 -9.77
N GLU A 162 1.28 22.54 -10.63
CA GLU A 162 2.15 23.51 -11.31
C GLU A 162 1.53 24.90 -11.26
N ASN A 163 2.36 25.90 -10.93
CA ASN A 163 2.09 27.30 -11.22
C ASN A 163 3.11 27.79 -12.25
N LEU A 164 2.66 28.54 -13.23
CA LEU A 164 3.49 29.20 -14.22
C LEU A 164 3.37 30.72 -14.08
N ALA A 165 4.44 31.45 -14.35
CA ALA A 165 4.43 32.90 -14.48
C ALA A 165 5.26 33.33 -15.68
N LEU A 166 4.76 34.31 -16.41
CA LEU A 166 5.45 35.01 -17.51
C LEU A 166 5.21 36.50 -17.32
N GLY A 167 6.26 37.30 -17.45
CA GLY A 167 6.13 38.77 -17.43
C GLY A 167 7.35 39.46 -16.85
N ILE A 168 7.10 40.61 -16.22
CA ILE A 168 8.13 41.44 -15.59
C ILE A 168 7.90 41.38 -14.07
N PHE A 169 8.93 40.98 -13.32
CA PHE A 169 8.90 40.89 -11.87
C PHE A 169 10.17 41.51 -11.30
N ASP A 170 10.03 42.29 -10.24
CA ASP A 170 11.14 43.05 -9.64
C ASP A 170 11.74 42.37 -8.40
N THR A 171 10.99 41.43 -7.79
CA THR A 171 11.37 40.69 -6.59
C THR A 171 10.69 39.31 -6.54
N ASP A 172 11.24 38.40 -5.73
CA ASP A 172 10.58 37.14 -5.34
C ASP A 172 9.16 37.38 -4.80
N LYS A 173 8.99 38.41 -3.97
CA LYS A 173 7.71 38.77 -3.36
C LYS A 173 6.69 39.20 -4.39
N SER A 174 7.06 40.03 -5.36
CA SER A 174 6.14 40.45 -6.44
C SER A 174 5.71 39.30 -7.34
N LEU A 175 6.63 38.35 -7.61
CA LEU A 175 6.32 37.14 -8.37
C LEU A 175 5.33 36.24 -7.61
N VAL A 176 5.58 35.97 -6.33
CA VAL A 176 4.64 35.19 -5.51
C VAL A 176 3.30 35.91 -5.32
N GLN A 177 3.30 37.25 -5.19
CA GLN A 177 2.05 38.03 -5.12
C GLN A 177 1.25 37.94 -6.43
N ALA A 178 1.89 37.88 -7.60
CA ALA A 178 1.21 37.67 -8.87
C ALA A 178 0.48 36.31 -8.93
N TRP A 179 1.11 35.24 -8.40
CA TRP A 179 0.41 33.96 -8.21
C TRP A 179 -0.74 34.06 -7.19
N MET A 180 -0.54 34.73 -6.05
CA MET A 180 -1.59 34.88 -5.03
C MET A 180 -2.79 35.72 -5.48
N ASN A 181 -2.59 36.62 -6.44
CA ASN A 181 -3.66 37.41 -7.05
C ASN A 181 -4.48 36.61 -8.09
N SER A 182 -3.97 35.48 -8.58
CA SER A 182 -4.71 34.55 -9.44
C SER A 182 -5.41 33.49 -8.58
N PRO A 183 -6.76 33.35 -8.63
CA PRO A 183 -7.47 32.34 -7.85
C PRO A 183 -6.98 30.91 -8.10
N ALA A 184 -6.62 30.57 -9.34
CA ALA A 184 -6.12 29.24 -9.69
C ALA A 184 -4.71 28.97 -9.12
N HIS A 185 -3.78 29.93 -9.26
CA HIS A 185 -2.42 29.76 -8.75
C HIS A 185 -2.37 29.80 -7.21
N LYS A 186 -3.21 30.64 -6.58
CA LYS A 186 -3.44 30.66 -5.13
C LYS A 186 -3.99 29.32 -4.62
N ALA A 187 -4.90 28.68 -5.37
CA ALA A 187 -5.43 27.37 -4.98
C ALA A 187 -4.35 26.29 -4.91
N ASN A 188 -3.34 26.33 -5.80
CA ASN A 188 -2.18 25.44 -5.71
C ASN A 188 -1.28 25.76 -4.51
N ILE A 189 -0.93 27.05 -4.30
CA ILE A 189 -0.10 27.49 -3.15
C ILE A 189 -0.73 27.08 -1.82
N LEU A 190 -2.04 27.25 -1.68
CA LEU A 190 -2.81 26.95 -0.47
C LEU A 190 -3.39 25.53 -0.43
N ASN A 191 -3.02 24.64 -1.36
CA ASN A 191 -3.45 23.25 -1.30
C ASN A 191 -2.75 22.53 -0.14
N SER A 192 -3.53 22.12 0.85
CA SER A 192 -3.05 21.44 2.06
C SER A 192 -2.52 20.03 1.82
N LYS A 193 -2.81 19.45 0.65
CA LYS A 193 -2.32 18.10 0.29
C LYS A 193 -0.85 18.08 -0.14
N TYR A 194 -0.29 19.22 -0.58
CA TYR A 194 1.14 19.32 -0.90
C TYR A 194 1.98 19.48 0.36
N THR A 195 3.12 18.79 0.39
CA THR A 195 4.11 18.81 1.47
C THR A 195 5.47 19.30 1.00
N GLU A 196 5.72 19.28 -0.31
CA GLU A 196 6.98 19.68 -0.92
C GLU A 196 6.78 20.65 -2.08
N ILE A 197 7.83 21.42 -2.37
CA ILE A 197 7.89 22.39 -3.46
C ILE A 197 9.26 22.37 -4.11
N GLY A 198 9.30 22.56 -5.42
CA GLY A 198 10.44 23.09 -6.13
C GLY A 198 10.04 24.31 -6.94
N ALA A 199 11.02 25.16 -7.24
CA ALA A 199 10.82 26.32 -8.08
C ALA A 199 11.98 26.53 -9.04
N ALA A 200 11.71 27.24 -10.12
CA ALA A 200 12.71 27.78 -11.03
C ALA A 200 12.28 29.15 -11.53
N VAL A 201 13.27 29.94 -11.93
CA VAL A 201 13.08 31.25 -12.54
C VAL A 201 14.22 31.49 -13.52
N GLY A 202 13.88 32.00 -14.70
CA GLY A 202 14.81 32.34 -15.76
C GLY A 202 14.42 33.65 -16.43
N ILE A 203 15.40 34.35 -16.99
CA ILE A 203 15.20 35.55 -17.82
C ILE A 203 15.77 35.29 -19.20
N GLY A 204 14.95 35.48 -20.22
CA GLY A 204 15.30 35.17 -21.61
C GLY A 204 14.40 35.92 -22.59
N ASP A 205 14.69 35.77 -23.87
CA ASP A 205 13.87 36.37 -24.91
C ASP A 205 12.72 35.43 -25.26
N TYR A 206 11.49 35.92 -25.09
CA TYR A 206 10.24 35.24 -25.42
C TYR A 206 9.44 36.13 -26.38
N LYS A 207 9.13 35.62 -27.58
CA LYS A 207 8.40 36.37 -28.64
C LYS A 207 8.99 37.76 -28.90
N SER A 208 10.33 37.82 -29.05
CA SER A 208 11.11 39.05 -29.23
C SER A 208 11.03 40.05 -28.06
N GLN A 209 10.74 39.56 -26.85
CA GLN A 209 10.68 40.37 -25.63
C GLN A 209 11.50 39.72 -24.51
N ARG A 210 12.41 40.46 -23.88
CA ARG A 210 13.08 39.97 -22.68
C ARG A 210 12.08 39.91 -21.53
N GLN A 211 11.78 38.70 -21.07
CA GLN A 211 10.76 38.40 -20.07
C GLN A 211 11.35 37.47 -18.99
N TRP A 212 10.78 37.52 -17.80
CA TRP A 212 10.95 36.46 -16.81
C TRP A 212 9.94 35.34 -17.06
N MET A 213 10.39 34.10 -16.96
CA MET A 213 9.52 32.94 -16.73
C MET A 213 9.85 32.33 -15.38
N ALA A 214 8.83 31.90 -14.65
CA ALA A 214 9.01 31.14 -13.42
C ALA A 214 8.01 30.00 -13.32
N VAL A 215 8.43 28.94 -12.64
CA VAL A 215 7.69 27.70 -12.46
C VAL A 215 7.73 27.33 -10.98
N GLN A 216 6.58 26.95 -10.41
CA GLN A 216 6.52 26.21 -9.15
C GLN A 216 6.00 24.81 -9.44
N HIS A 217 6.72 23.78 -9.01
CA HIS A 217 6.21 22.41 -8.96
C HIS A 217 5.94 22.04 -7.52
N PHE A 218 4.69 21.69 -7.23
CA PHE A 218 4.24 21.23 -5.93
C PHE A 218 4.17 19.70 -5.91
N GLY A 219 4.46 19.09 -4.77
CA GLY A 219 4.46 17.64 -4.61
C GLY A 219 3.89 17.17 -3.28
N LYS A 220 3.24 16.01 -3.33
CA LYS A 220 3.15 15.08 -2.20
C LYS A 220 3.90 13.81 -2.63
N PRO A 221 5.03 13.45 -2.00
CA PRO A 221 5.80 12.29 -2.42
C PRO A 221 5.00 10.99 -2.20
N LEU A 222 5.29 9.95 -2.98
CA LEU A 222 4.89 8.60 -2.61
C LEU A 222 5.63 8.23 -1.32
N PRO A 223 4.94 7.65 -0.32
CA PRO A 223 5.58 7.30 0.93
C PRO A 223 6.58 6.16 0.68
N GLU A 224 7.79 6.30 1.21
CA GLU A 224 8.84 5.28 1.12
C GLU A 224 8.53 4.14 2.12
N CYS A 225 7.59 3.29 1.73
CA CYS A 225 7.16 2.16 2.54
C CYS A 225 8.09 0.97 2.34
N LYS A 226 8.58 0.41 3.46
CA LYS A 226 9.31 -0.85 3.47
C LYS A 226 8.46 -1.93 2.80
N GLU A 227 8.99 -2.58 1.77
CA GLU A 227 8.28 -3.65 1.07
C GLU A 227 7.96 -4.81 2.03
N ILE A 228 6.80 -5.43 1.81
CA ILE A 228 6.41 -6.64 2.54
C ILE A 228 7.15 -7.81 1.89
N ASP A 229 7.93 -8.53 2.68
CA ASP A 229 8.68 -9.69 2.21
C ASP A 229 7.73 -10.84 1.82
N GLY A 230 7.61 -11.11 0.51
CA GLY A 230 6.83 -12.22 -0.03
C GLY A 230 7.35 -13.60 0.37
N VAL A 231 8.60 -13.72 0.82
CA VAL A 231 9.14 -14.97 1.37
C VAL A 231 8.47 -15.29 2.71
N GLY A 232 8.13 -14.28 3.52
CA GLY A 232 7.39 -14.46 4.78
C GLY A 232 6.05 -15.15 4.59
N GLN A 233 5.24 -14.68 3.62
CA GLN A 233 3.98 -15.32 3.24
C GLN A 233 4.19 -16.78 2.81
N LYS A 234 5.13 -17.03 1.89
CA LYS A 234 5.40 -18.37 1.36
C LYS A 234 5.83 -19.36 2.46
N ASN A 235 6.63 -18.90 3.43
CA ASN A 235 7.06 -19.71 4.57
C ASN A 235 5.88 -20.07 5.49
N ILE A 236 4.98 -19.12 5.76
CA ILE A 236 3.74 -19.38 6.51
C ILE A 236 2.88 -20.44 5.82
N ASP A 237 2.66 -20.30 4.51
CA ASP A 237 1.82 -21.24 3.75
C ASP A 237 2.45 -22.64 3.66
N THR A 238 3.79 -22.72 3.55
CA THR A 238 4.52 -23.99 3.56
C THR A 238 4.42 -24.69 4.92
N GLU A 239 4.55 -23.97 6.03
CA GLU A 239 4.44 -24.55 7.37
C GLU A 239 3.00 -24.95 7.71
N LYS A 240 1.99 -24.18 7.26
CA LYS A 240 0.57 -24.58 7.34
C LYS A 240 0.35 -25.95 6.70
N LEU A 241 0.80 -26.14 5.45
CA LEU A 241 0.67 -27.41 4.73
C LEU A 241 1.43 -28.57 5.40
N SER A 242 2.60 -28.29 6.00
CA SER A 242 3.36 -29.29 6.75
C SER A 242 2.63 -29.75 8.02
N LEU A 243 2.07 -28.80 8.78
CA LEU A 243 1.30 -29.10 9.99
C LEU A 243 -0.04 -29.79 9.65
N GLU A 244 -0.70 -29.45 8.55
CA GLU A 244 -1.87 -30.20 8.08
C GLU A 244 -1.54 -31.66 7.73
N ALA A 245 -0.35 -31.94 7.20
CA ALA A 245 0.09 -33.31 6.96
C ALA A 245 0.38 -34.06 8.28
N GLU A 246 1.12 -33.43 9.20
CA GLU A 246 1.46 -34.03 10.50
C GLU A 246 0.21 -34.33 11.34
N GLY A 247 -0.76 -33.41 11.38
CA GLY A 247 -2.02 -33.59 12.09
C GLY A 247 -2.82 -34.81 11.62
N ARG A 248 -2.82 -35.10 10.31
CA ARG A 248 -3.47 -36.31 9.75
C ARG A 248 -2.76 -37.60 10.15
N GLU A 249 -1.43 -37.58 10.28
CA GLU A 249 -0.70 -38.76 10.79
C GLU A 249 -0.92 -38.96 12.29
N LEU A 250 -0.95 -37.88 13.08
CA LEU A 250 -1.31 -37.93 14.50
C LEU A 250 -2.72 -38.47 14.73
N GLN A 251 -3.71 -38.08 13.93
CA GLN A 251 -5.08 -38.62 13.98
C GLN A 251 -5.11 -40.13 13.71
N LYS A 252 -4.32 -40.64 12.75
CA LYS A 252 -4.19 -42.10 12.51
C LYS A 252 -3.56 -42.82 13.71
N MET A 253 -2.51 -42.25 14.31
CA MET A 253 -1.86 -42.83 15.48
C MET A 253 -2.81 -42.89 16.69
N ALA A 254 -3.59 -41.84 16.91
CA ALA A 254 -4.63 -41.81 17.95
C ALA A 254 -5.68 -42.92 17.73
N GLY A 255 -6.18 -43.07 16.50
CA GLY A 255 -7.14 -44.14 16.16
C GLY A 255 -6.61 -45.56 16.41
N VAL A 256 -5.30 -45.80 16.22
CA VAL A 256 -4.67 -47.09 16.60
C VAL A 256 -4.71 -47.28 18.11
N ILE A 257 -4.27 -46.29 18.89
CA ILE A 257 -4.24 -46.31 20.36
C ILE A 257 -5.66 -46.51 20.95
N GLU A 258 -6.67 -45.89 20.35
CA GLU A 258 -8.09 -46.06 20.75
C GLU A 258 -8.62 -47.48 20.44
N SER A 259 -8.18 -48.08 19.33
CA SER A 259 -8.70 -49.36 18.84
C SER A 259 -8.06 -50.60 19.49
N ASP A 260 -6.84 -50.48 20.02
CA ASP A 260 -6.06 -51.60 20.55
C ASP A 260 -5.51 -51.29 21.95
N SER A 261 -6.16 -51.84 22.98
CA SER A 261 -5.72 -51.72 24.38
C SER A 261 -4.40 -52.44 24.69
N SER A 262 -3.83 -53.20 23.75
CA SER A 262 -2.50 -53.81 23.85
C SER A 262 -1.38 -52.98 23.18
N THR A 263 -1.73 -51.80 22.64
CA THR A 263 -0.77 -50.86 22.03
C THR A 263 0.46 -50.64 22.93
N SER A 264 1.64 -50.87 22.38
CA SER A 264 2.89 -50.79 23.14
C SER A 264 3.14 -49.39 23.71
N LYS A 265 3.70 -49.32 24.92
CA LYS A 265 4.11 -48.07 25.56
C LYS A 265 4.99 -47.20 24.66
N GLY A 266 5.95 -47.80 23.94
CA GLY A 266 6.83 -47.05 23.03
C GLY A 266 6.10 -46.36 21.86
N TYR A 267 4.97 -46.90 21.41
CA TYR A 267 4.12 -46.26 20.40
C TYR A 267 3.39 -45.04 20.97
N ILE A 268 2.88 -45.15 22.21
CA ILE A 268 2.22 -44.06 22.95
C ILE A 268 3.24 -42.94 23.27
N ASP A 269 4.45 -43.30 23.71
CA ASP A 269 5.54 -42.35 23.95
C ASP A 269 5.93 -41.60 22.65
N THR A 270 5.95 -42.30 21.51
CA THR A 270 6.21 -41.71 20.18
C THR A 270 5.09 -40.77 19.73
N TYR A 271 3.82 -41.14 19.95
CA TYR A 271 2.67 -40.26 19.71
C TYR A 271 2.76 -38.97 20.53
N ASN A 272 2.97 -39.10 21.85
CA ASN A 272 3.06 -37.96 22.77
C ASN A 272 4.20 -36.99 22.39
N ALA A 273 5.37 -37.52 22.00
CA ALA A 273 6.49 -36.71 21.54
C ALA A 273 6.14 -35.90 20.28
N ARG A 274 5.53 -36.53 19.27
CA ARG A 274 5.10 -35.85 18.03
C ARG A 274 3.99 -34.82 18.27
N VAL A 275 3.06 -35.09 19.18
CA VAL A 275 2.04 -34.11 19.60
C VAL A 275 2.69 -32.88 20.25
N SER A 276 3.72 -33.07 21.08
CA SER A 276 4.47 -31.94 21.67
C SER A 276 5.16 -31.09 20.59
N GLU A 277 5.89 -31.73 19.67
CA GLU A 277 6.58 -31.03 18.57
C GLU A 277 5.59 -30.29 17.65
N TYR A 278 4.46 -30.92 17.33
CA TYR A 278 3.37 -30.32 16.57
C TYR A 278 2.87 -29.03 17.23
N ASN A 279 2.58 -29.08 18.53
CA ASN A 279 2.10 -27.92 19.30
C ASN A 279 3.13 -26.78 19.36
N ASP A 280 4.43 -27.10 19.52
CA ASP A 280 5.50 -26.09 19.55
C ASP A 280 5.68 -25.39 18.20
N ARG A 281 5.72 -26.17 17.11
CA ARG A 281 5.79 -25.65 15.73
C ARG A 281 4.60 -24.76 15.41
N LEU A 282 3.42 -25.14 15.88
CA LEU A 282 2.19 -24.42 15.63
C LEU A 282 2.09 -23.10 16.41
N ASN A 283 2.53 -23.07 17.67
CA ASN A 283 2.70 -21.82 18.42
C ASN A 283 3.66 -20.86 17.69
N LYS A 284 4.78 -21.38 17.18
CA LYS A 284 5.74 -20.61 16.38
C LYS A 284 5.14 -20.10 15.06
N LEU A 285 4.30 -20.89 14.38
CA LEU A 285 3.57 -20.46 13.20
C LEU A 285 2.59 -19.32 13.52
N ARG A 286 1.82 -19.42 14.62
CA ARG A 286 0.91 -18.36 15.07
C ARG A 286 1.65 -17.05 15.31
N ASP A 287 2.78 -17.10 16.01
CA ASP A 287 3.59 -15.90 16.31
C ASP A 287 4.22 -15.32 15.03
N THR A 288 4.57 -16.18 14.06
CA THR A 288 5.04 -15.76 12.72
C THR A 288 3.94 -15.05 11.92
N ILE A 289 2.70 -15.57 11.94
CA ILE A 289 1.52 -14.94 11.32
C ILE A 289 1.24 -13.59 11.97
N ALA A 290 1.29 -13.50 13.30
CA ALA A 290 1.09 -12.23 14.02
C ALA A 290 2.16 -11.18 13.65
N ALA A 291 3.42 -11.59 13.55
CA ALA A 291 4.51 -10.71 13.10
C ALA A 291 4.34 -10.26 11.64
N PHE A 292 3.89 -11.13 10.74
CA PHE A 292 3.62 -10.80 9.34
C PHE A 292 2.39 -9.87 9.18
N ASN A 293 1.30 -10.13 9.91
CA ASN A 293 0.15 -9.23 9.96
C ASN A 293 0.54 -7.83 10.46
N LYS A 294 1.48 -7.73 11.41
CA LYS A 294 2.03 -6.44 11.86
C LYS A 294 2.74 -5.69 10.73
N THR A 295 3.55 -6.35 9.88
CA THR A 295 4.21 -5.66 8.75
C THR A 295 3.19 -5.23 7.67
N ILE A 296 2.13 -6.01 7.44
CA ILE A 296 1.00 -5.60 6.58
C ILE A 296 0.34 -4.32 7.13
N VAL A 297 0.09 -4.24 8.44
CA VAL A 297 -0.51 -3.06 9.09
C VAL A 297 0.42 -1.84 8.97
N GLU A 298 1.72 -2.00 9.24
CA GLU A 298 2.72 -0.93 9.11
C GLU A 298 2.84 -0.42 7.67
N TYR A 299 2.86 -1.32 6.68
CA TYR A 299 2.83 -0.97 5.25
C TYR A 299 1.55 -0.22 4.88
N ASN A 300 0.37 -0.74 5.23
CA ASN A 300 -0.90 -0.10 4.95
C ASN A 300 -1.06 1.27 5.65
N ALA A 301 -0.49 1.44 6.84
CA ALA A 301 -0.42 2.72 7.53
C ALA A 301 0.54 3.71 6.85
N CYS A 302 1.66 3.20 6.30
CA CYS A 302 2.61 3.99 5.53
C CYS A 302 2.01 4.48 4.19
N VAL A 303 1.35 3.60 3.42
CA VAL A 303 0.73 3.93 2.12
C VAL A 303 -0.38 4.99 2.25
N LYS A 304 -0.99 5.13 3.43
CA LYS A 304 -2.02 6.14 3.74
C LYS A 304 -1.47 7.54 4.09
N LYS A 305 -0.16 7.71 4.28
CA LYS A 305 0.46 9.00 4.67
C LYS A 305 0.49 10.01 3.54
#